data_AF-A0A8V1A4L8-F1
#
_entry.id   AF-A0A8V1A4L8-F1
#
_cell.length_a   1.000
_cell.length_b   1.000
_cell.length_c   1.000
_cell.angle_alpha   90.00
_cell.angle_beta   90.00
_cell.angle_gamma   90.00
#
_symmetry.space_group_name_H-M   'P 1'
#
loop_
_entity.id
_entity.type
_entity.pdbx_description
1 polymer ?
#
loop_
_entity_poly.entity_id
_entity_poly.type
_entity_poly.pdbx_seq_one_letter_code
_entity_poly.pdbx_strand_id
1 'polypeptide(L)'
;MLRRLLERPCSLALLVGCQFAFVAYFSLGGFRNLTALFGRSSPPAVDYSRTHDVYANLSRLLPQGPLRDPAEPLPYCPQRSPLLLGPLTVSFSRVPTLEQIQAKNPAVQPGGRYQPQTCEPRSRTAVIVPHRNRETHLGHLLYYLHPFLQRQQLHYGIYVVHQAGNSTFNRAKLLNVGVKEALKDEEWDCLFLHDVDLIPENDHNLYTCDPWNPKHVSIAMNKFGYSLPYPQYFGGVSALTPDQYMKINGFPNEYWGWGGEDDDIATRVRLAGMKIARPPISIGHYKMVKHKSDKGNEENPHRFDLLIRTQRMWTQDGMNSLTYTLLAKHLHPLYTNLTVDIGTDPRAPRGRRGPPGREGQRYPNNLFREEMLRKVPGLGALGLSPPRIPAPQLPTVTGNGTQSSSGGVTPLGPDADGDGAATEVGTLPTRGGNQSWPRGSR
;
A
#
# COMPACT_ATOMS: atom_id res chain seq x y z
N MET A 1 -48.70 -11.96 -44.20
CA MET A 1 -49.56 -12.15 -43.01
C MET A 1 -49.07 -11.40 -41.77
N LEU A 2 -47.76 -11.32 -41.48
CA LEU A 2 -47.23 -10.58 -40.30
C LEU A 2 -47.62 -9.08 -40.25
N ARG A 3 -47.68 -8.40 -41.40
CA ARG A 3 -47.98 -6.96 -41.49
C ARG A 3 -49.40 -6.60 -41.02
N ARG A 4 -50.41 -7.44 -41.31
CA ARG A 4 -51.80 -7.25 -40.86
C ARG A 4 -52.02 -7.57 -39.37
N LEU A 5 -51.08 -8.29 -38.75
CA LEU A 5 -51.10 -8.62 -37.33
C LEU A 5 -50.57 -7.44 -36.48
N LEU A 6 -49.64 -6.64 -37.02
CA LEU A 6 -49.07 -5.46 -36.37
C LEU A 6 -49.94 -4.19 -36.46
N GLU A 7 -50.87 -4.13 -37.42
CA GLU A 7 -51.76 -2.97 -37.61
C GLU A 7 -53.03 -3.01 -36.74
N ARG A 8 -53.28 -4.11 -36.02
CA ARG A 8 -54.39 -4.16 -35.08
C ARG A 8 -54.06 -3.33 -33.84
N PRO A 9 -54.90 -2.37 -33.42
CA PRO A 9 -54.61 -1.50 -32.28
C PRO A 9 -54.34 -2.29 -30.99
N CYS A 10 -54.99 -3.44 -30.80
CA CYS A 10 -54.72 -4.34 -29.68
C CYS A 10 -53.31 -4.96 -29.73
N SER A 11 -52.80 -5.32 -30.91
CA SER A 11 -51.47 -5.93 -31.08
C SER A 11 -50.37 -4.89 -30.86
N LEU A 12 -50.59 -3.65 -31.32
CA LEU A 12 -49.69 -2.53 -31.05
C LEU A 12 -49.68 -2.17 -29.56
N ALA A 13 -50.86 -2.12 -28.91
CA ALA A 13 -50.96 -1.86 -27.48
C ALA A 13 -50.27 -2.95 -26.63
N LEU A 14 -50.36 -4.21 -27.06
CA LEU A 14 -49.71 -5.33 -26.37
C LEU A 14 -48.19 -5.28 -26.54
N LEU A 15 -47.69 -4.91 -27.72
CA LEU A 15 -46.26 -4.69 -27.96
C LEU A 15 -45.72 -3.52 -27.13
N VAL A 16 -46.41 -2.38 -27.11
CA VAL A 16 -46.04 -1.22 -26.29
C VAL A 16 -46.07 -1.58 -24.81
N GLY A 17 -47.10 -2.31 -24.36
CA GLY A 17 -47.22 -2.81 -22.99
C GLY A 17 -46.07 -3.75 -22.61
N CYS A 18 -45.71 -4.69 -23.49
CA CYS A 18 -44.54 -5.57 -23.29
C CYS A 18 -43.23 -4.78 -23.26
N GLN A 19 -43.07 -3.76 -24.11
CA GLN A 19 -41.89 -2.90 -24.13
C GLN A 19 -41.78 -2.08 -22.85
N PHE A 20 -42.90 -1.54 -22.35
CA PHE A 20 -42.95 -0.81 -21.09
C PHE A 20 -42.68 -1.71 -19.89
N ALA A 21 -43.24 -2.93 -19.87
CA ALA A 21 -42.97 -3.92 -18.83
C ALA A 21 -41.51 -4.37 -18.85
N PHE A 22 -40.92 -4.56 -20.03
CA PHE A 22 -39.51 -4.87 -20.20
C PHE A 22 -38.65 -3.72 -19.66
N VAL A 23 -38.87 -2.48 -20.13
CA VAL A 23 -38.14 -1.30 -19.66
C VAL A 23 -38.30 -1.11 -18.15
N ALA A 24 -39.51 -1.25 -17.60
CA ALA A 24 -39.76 -1.16 -16.16
C ALA A 24 -39.03 -2.26 -15.37
N TYR A 25 -39.06 -3.49 -15.86
CA TYR A 25 -38.31 -4.61 -15.26
C TYR A 25 -36.81 -4.34 -15.23
N PHE A 26 -36.22 -3.81 -16.31
CA PHE A 26 -34.80 -3.46 -16.34
C PHE A 26 -34.47 -2.21 -15.52
N SER A 27 -35.37 -1.23 -15.47
CA SER A 27 -35.20 0.01 -14.71
C SER A 27 -35.30 -0.21 -13.20
N LEU A 28 -36.09 -1.21 -12.77
CA LEU A 28 -36.25 -1.62 -11.37
C LEU A 28 -35.25 -2.70 -10.94
N GLY A 29 -34.26 -3.02 -11.79
CA GLY A 29 -33.16 -3.91 -11.42
C GLY A 29 -33.42 -5.41 -11.63
N GLY A 30 -34.25 -5.80 -12.60
CA GLY A 30 -34.59 -7.19 -12.90
C GLY A 30 -33.41 -8.13 -13.18
N PHE A 31 -32.24 -7.61 -13.56
CA PHE A 31 -31.00 -8.41 -13.64
C PHE A 31 -30.52 -8.94 -12.28
N ARG A 32 -30.88 -8.29 -11.17
CA ARG A 32 -30.47 -8.69 -9.81
C ARG A 32 -31.04 -10.06 -9.43
N ASN A 33 -32.22 -10.41 -9.93
CA ASN A 33 -32.85 -11.73 -9.71
C ASN A 33 -32.27 -12.82 -10.62
N LEU A 34 -31.84 -12.49 -11.84
CA LEU A 34 -31.18 -13.48 -12.73
C LEU A 34 -29.79 -13.86 -12.23
N THR A 35 -29.05 -12.94 -11.61
CA THR A 35 -27.77 -13.25 -10.94
C THR A 35 -27.91 -14.18 -9.72
N ALA A 36 -29.11 -14.29 -9.13
CA ALA A 36 -29.37 -15.25 -8.06
C ALA A 36 -29.68 -16.66 -8.60
N LEU A 37 -30.20 -16.76 -9.83
CA LEU A 37 -30.47 -18.02 -10.53
C LEU A 37 -29.21 -18.65 -11.14
N PHE A 38 -28.28 -17.82 -11.61
CA PHE A 38 -26.94 -18.27 -12.01
C PHE A 38 -26.01 -18.22 -10.81
N GLY A 39 -26.13 -19.23 -9.93
CA GLY A 39 -25.33 -19.39 -8.72
C GLY A 39 -23.84 -19.16 -8.95
N ARG A 40 -23.38 -17.92 -8.73
CA ARG A 40 -21.99 -17.66 -8.36
C ARG A 40 -21.88 -18.15 -6.92
N SER A 41 -21.38 -19.37 -6.75
CA SER A 41 -20.80 -19.78 -5.48
C SER A 41 -19.89 -18.65 -5.00
N SER A 42 -20.25 -18.00 -3.89
CA SER A 42 -19.34 -17.09 -3.22
C SER A 42 -18.01 -17.83 -3.06
N PRO A 43 -16.86 -17.25 -3.50
CA PRO A 43 -15.58 -17.90 -3.28
C PRO A 43 -15.46 -18.24 -1.79
N PRO A 44 -14.94 -19.44 -1.45
CA PRO A 44 -14.91 -19.90 -0.07
C PRO A 44 -14.28 -18.82 0.82
N ALA A 45 -14.93 -18.53 1.95
CA ALA A 45 -14.40 -17.58 2.92
C ALA A 45 -13.03 -18.10 3.39
N VAL A 46 -11.98 -17.32 3.17
CA VAL A 46 -10.64 -17.67 3.63
C VAL A 46 -10.63 -17.52 5.15
N ASP A 47 -10.24 -18.57 5.85
CA ASP A 47 -10.17 -18.58 7.32
C ASP A 47 -8.87 -17.91 7.80
N TYR A 48 -8.97 -16.64 8.20
CA TYR A 48 -7.87 -15.88 8.78
C TYR A 48 -7.64 -16.17 10.28
N SER A 49 -8.38 -17.09 10.90
CA SER A 49 -8.08 -17.56 12.26
C SER A 49 -6.90 -18.53 12.30
N ARG A 50 -6.59 -19.16 11.16
CA ARG A 50 -5.46 -20.08 10.98
C ARG A 50 -4.45 -19.48 10.02
N THR A 51 -3.42 -18.87 10.58
CA THR A 51 -2.38 -18.18 9.82
C THR A 51 -1.03 -18.87 9.97
N HIS A 52 -0.14 -18.64 8.99
CA HIS A 52 1.23 -19.17 8.99
C HIS A 52 2.24 -18.08 9.32
N ASP A 53 3.34 -18.45 9.97
CA ASP A 53 4.50 -17.57 10.05
C ASP A 53 5.07 -17.30 8.65
N VAL A 54 5.49 -16.06 8.39
CA VAL A 54 5.97 -15.67 7.06
C VAL A 54 7.27 -16.37 6.65
N TYR A 55 8.05 -16.95 7.57
CA TYR A 55 9.25 -17.74 7.28
C TYR A 55 9.00 -19.26 7.32
N ALA A 56 7.75 -19.70 7.52
CA ALA A 56 7.43 -21.12 7.54
C ALA A 56 7.82 -21.79 6.22
N ASN A 57 8.51 -22.93 6.30
CA ASN A 57 8.96 -23.74 5.17
C ASN A 57 9.87 -23.00 4.15
N LEU A 58 10.49 -21.87 4.52
CA LEU A 58 11.34 -21.10 3.61
C LEU A 58 12.59 -21.90 3.15
N SER A 59 13.06 -22.84 3.97
CA SER A 59 14.15 -23.76 3.62
C SER A 59 13.87 -24.64 2.40
N ARG A 60 12.59 -24.80 2.00
CA ARG A 60 12.19 -25.51 0.76
C ARG A 60 12.56 -24.75 -0.51
N LEU A 61 12.90 -23.47 -0.41
CA LEU A 61 13.36 -22.66 -1.55
C LEU A 61 14.81 -22.96 -1.96
N LEU A 62 15.60 -23.50 -1.03
CA LEU A 62 16.99 -23.83 -1.29
C LEU A 62 17.07 -25.18 -2.02
N PRO A 63 17.97 -25.34 -3.00
CA PRO A 63 18.15 -26.61 -3.71
C PRO A 63 18.42 -27.75 -2.73
N GLN A 64 17.61 -28.80 -2.80
CA GLN A 64 17.83 -30.04 -2.05
C GLN A 64 18.37 -31.10 -3.03
N GLY A 65 19.66 -31.04 -3.35
CA GLY A 65 20.29 -32.02 -4.25
C GLY A 65 21.60 -31.52 -4.86
N PRO A 66 22.34 -32.41 -5.56
CA PRO A 66 23.52 -32.01 -6.31
C PRO A 66 23.15 -30.94 -7.33
N LEU A 67 24.02 -29.93 -7.46
CA LEU A 67 23.89 -28.88 -8.48
C LEU A 67 23.73 -29.55 -9.85
N ARG A 68 22.63 -29.25 -10.53
CA ARG A 68 22.40 -29.69 -11.92
C ARG A 68 23.53 -29.15 -12.80
N ASP A 69 23.82 -29.87 -13.89
CA ASP A 69 24.76 -29.39 -14.89
C ASP A 69 24.35 -27.98 -15.34
N PRO A 70 25.22 -26.95 -15.20
CA PRO A 70 24.92 -25.59 -15.63
C PRO A 70 24.52 -25.45 -17.10
N ALA A 71 24.81 -26.47 -17.93
CA ALA A 71 24.45 -26.51 -19.34
C ALA A 71 22.99 -26.93 -19.62
N GLU A 72 22.26 -27.53 -18.67
CA GLU A 72 20.84 -27.87 -18.87
C GLU A 72 19.92 -26.66 -18.62
N PRO A 73 19.05 -26.29 -19.57
CA PRO A 73 18.08 -25.23 -19.34
C PRO A 73 17.08 -25.61 -18.23
N LEU A 74 16.85 -24.69 -17.30
CA LEU A 74 15.89 -24.89 -16.21
C LEU A 74 14.45 -24.92 -16.76
N PRO A 75 13.58 -25.79 -16.25
CA PRO A 75 12.16 -25.73 -16.59
C PRO A 75 11.55 -24.44 -16.04
N TYR A 76 10.52 -23.91 -16.71
CA TYR A 76 9.74 -22.80 -16.16
C TYR A 76 9.10 -23.17 -14.82
N CYS A 77 9.05 -22.22 -13.89
CA CYS A 77 8.32 -22.36 -12.64
C CYS A 77 6.83 -22.67 -12.94
N PRO A 78 6.13 -23.42 -12.07
CA PRO A 78 4.72 -23.72 -12.28
C PRO A 78 3.88 -22.43 -12.30
N GLN A 79 2.76 -22.43 -13.03
CA GLN A 79 1.88 -21.25 -13.13
C GLN A 79 1.40 -20.76 -11.76
N ARG A 80 1.15 -21.70 -10.83
CA ARG A 80 0.90 -21.42 -9.43
C ARG A 80 1.99 -22.07 -8.61
N SER A 81 2.70 -21.28 -7.83
CA SER A 81 3.76 -21.80 -6.95
C SER A 81 3.17 -22.82 -5.96
N PRO A 82 3.80 -24.00 -5.80
CA PRO A 82 3.41 -24.98 -4.79
C PRO A 82 3.87 -24.58 -3.38
N LEU A 83 4.56 -23.45 -3.25
CA LEU A 83 5.15 -23.00 -1.99
C LEU A 83 4.24 -22.04 -1.21
N LEU A 84 3.14 -21.57 -1.81
CA LEU A 84 2.19 -20.66 -1.18
C LEU A 84 1.52 -21.30 0.04
N LEU A 85 1.36 -20.52 1.11
CA LEU A 85 0.81 -20.98 2.38
C LEU A 85 -0.63 -20.50 2.61
N GLY A 86 -1.03 -19.41 1.97
CA GLY A 86 -2.28 -18.72 2.25
C GLY A 86 -2.16 -17.63 3.30
N PRO A 87 -3.11 -17.54 4.24
CA PRO A 87 -3.10 -16.52 5.29
C PRO A 87 -1.81 -16.51 6.12
N LEU A 88 -1.28 -15.31 6.34
CA LEU A 88 -0.01 -15.06 7.03
C LEU A 88 -0.24 -14.25 8.30
N THR A 89 0.50 -14.58 9.36
CA THR A 89 0.51 -13.83 10.61
C THR A 89 1.31 -12.56 10.42
N VAL A 90 0.65 -11.40 10.47
CA VAL A 90 1.32 -10.09 10.45
C VAL A 90 1.19 -9.41 11.80
N SER A 91 2.34 -9.18 12.44
CA SER A 91 2.48 -8.47 13.72
C SER A 91 3.56 -7.40 13.65
N PHE A 92 3.34 -6.31 14.38
CA PHE A 92 4.26 -5.17 14.47
C PHE A 92 4.85 -4.99 15.88
N SER A 93 4.84 -6.05 16.69
CA SER A 93 5.34 -6.00 18.07
C SER A 93 6.87 -5.94 18.15
N ARG A 94 7.59 -6.46 17.16
CA ARG A 94 9.06 -6.46 17.08
C ARG A 94 9.50 -6.22 15.64
N VAL A 95 10.51 -5.38 15.47
CA VAL A 95 11.14 -5.13 14.17
C VAL A 95 12.54 -5.75 14.22
N PRO A 96 12.82 -6.81 13.44
CA PRO A 96 14.17 -7.36 13.35
C PRO A 96 15.12 -6.34 12.71
N THR A 97 16.41 -6.41 13.06
CA THR A 97 17.42 -5.57 12.40
C THR A 97 17.61 -6.00 10.95
N LEU A 98 18.15 -5.14 10.09
CA LEU A 98 18.38 -5.49 8.68
C LEU A 98 19.31 -6.69 8.52
N GLU A 99 20.30 -6.84 9.41
CA GLU A 99 21.23 -7.97 9.43
C GLU A 99 20.50 -9.27 9.77
N GLN A 100 19.54 -9.22 10.72
CA GLN A 100 18.70 -10.39 11.05
C GLN A 100 17.79 -10.77 9.88
N ILE A 101 17.21 -9.78 9.18
CA ILE A 101 16.39 -10.02 8.00
C ILE A 101 17.23 -10.64 6.88
N GLN A 102 18.44 -10.12 6.65
CA GLN A 102 19.39 -10.65 5.68
C GLN A 102 19.77 -12.10 6.00
N ALA A 103 20.13 -12.39 7.26
CA ALA A 103 20.47 -13.74 7.69
C ALA A 103 19.33 -14.75 7.46
N LYS A 104 18.07 -14.30 7.59
CA LYS A 104 16.88 -15.12 7.31
C LYS A 104 16.56 -15.29 5.83
N ASN A 105 17.16 -14.48 4.94
CA ASN A 105 16.91 -14.50 3.51
C ASN A 105 18.22 -14.70 2.72
N PRO A 106 18.93 -15.84 2.90
CA PRO A 106 20.25 -16.05 2.31
C PRO A 106 20.26 -16.11 0.77
N ALA A 107 19.11 -16.36 0.14
CA ALA A 107 18.98 -16.37 -1.32
C ALA A 107 18.81 -14.98 -1.95
N VAL A 108 18.58 -13.94 -1.14
CA VAL A 108 18.47 -12.55 -1.62
C VAL A 108 19.86 -11.98 -1.84
N GLN A 109 20.09 -11.49 -3.05
CA GLN A 109 21.34 -10.89 -3.50
C GLN A 109 21.35 -9.37 -3.27
N PRO A 110 22.54 -8.72 -3.25
CA PRO A 110 22.66 -7.27 -3.16
C PRO A 110 21.76 -6.53 -4.16
N GLY A 111 21.20 -5.41 -3.71
CA GLY A 111 20.12 -4.70 -4.40
C GLY A 111 18.72 -5.26 -4.09
N GLY A 112 18.59 -6.21 -3.17
CA GLY A 112 17.31 -6.85 -2.86
C GLY A 112 16.77 -7.68 -4.03
N ARG A 113 17.68 -8.32 -4.77
CA ARG A 113 17.38 -9.10 -5.96
C ARG A 113 17.22 -10.57 -5.62
N TYR A 114 16.30 -11.25 -6.30
CA TYR A 114 16.09 -12.67 -6.13
C TYR A 114 15.52 -13.27 -7.41
N GLN A 115 15.98 -14.48 -7.73
CA GLN A 115 15.35 -15.36 -8.71
C GLN A 115 15.38 -16.81 -8.16
N PRO A 116 14.40 -17.66 -8.49
CA PRO A 116 14.44 -19.07 -8.12
C PRO A 116 15.64 -19.79 -8.73
N GLN A 117 16.27 -20.69 -7.98
CA GLN A 117 17.44 -21.46 -8.45
C GLN A 117 17.04 -22.77 -9.16
N THR A 118 15.79 -23.22 -8.99
CA THR A 118 15.33 -24.53 -9.45
C THR A 118 14.43 -24.46 -10.69
N CYS A 119 14.03 -23.26 -11.11
CA CYS A 119 13.16 -23.04 -12.26
C CYS A 119 13.31 -21.63 -12.82
N GLU A 120 13.00 -21.47 -14.11
CA GLU A 120 12.96 -20.18 -14.78
C GLU A 120 11.67 -19.42 -14.37
N PRO A 121 11.77 -18.23 -13.76
CA PRO A 121 10.61 -17.47 -13.32
C PRO A 121 9.77 -16.99 -14.51
N ARG A 122 8.45 -17.01 -14.36
CA ARG A 122 7.51 -16.56 -15.41
C ARG A 122 7.24 -15.06 -15.41
N SER A 123 7.70 -14.35 -14.39
CA SER A 123 7.42 -12.93 -14.21
C SER A 123 8.56 -12.25 -13.47
N ARG A 124 8.96 -11.11 -14.01
CA ARG A 124 9.94 -10.17 -13.45
C ARG A 124 9.20 -8.97 -12.86
N THR A 125 9.29 -8.79 -11.54
CA THR A 125 8.57 -7.73 -10.82
C THR A 125 9.53 -6.75 -10.14
N ALA A 126 9.48 -5.48 -10.52
CA ALA A 126 10.08 -4.40 -9.73
C ALA A 126 9.08 -3.95 -8.67
N VAL A 127 9.49 -3.93 -7.39
CA VAL A 127 8.72 -3.32 -6.30
C VAL A 127 9.31 -1.95 -6.01
N ILE A 128 8.53 -0.89 -6.24
CA ILE A 128 8.93 0.51 -6.05
C ILE A 128 8.25 1.05 -4.80
N VAL A 129 9.05 1.51 -3.84
CA VAL A 129 8.62 1.97 -2.52
C VAL A 129 9.05 3.43 -2.32
N PRO A 130 8.13 4.40 -2.29
CA PRO A 130 8.45 5.78 -1.98
C PRO A 130 8.73 5.90 -0.48
N HIS A 131 9.81 6.59 -0.11
CA HIS A 131 10.30 6.57 1.27
C HIS A 131 10.89 7.90 1.74
N ARG A 132 10.64 8.23 3.02
CA ARG A 132 11.42 9.19 3.81
C ARG A 132 11.13 9.02 5.30
N ASN A 133 12.16 8.98 6.15
CA ASN A 133 12.05 8.96 7.63
C ASN A 133 11.10 7.87 8.17
N ARG A 134 11.17 6.68 7.57
CA ARG A 134 10.24 5.56 7.81
C ARG A 134 11.00 4.24 7.94
N GLU A 135 12.17 4.26 8.55
CA GLU A 135 13.14 3.15 8.63
C GLU A 135 12.52 1.92 9.31
N THR A 136 11.78 2.12 10.41
CA THR A 136 11.06 1.03 11.11
C THR A 136 10.00 0.37 10.24
N HIS A 137 9.28 1.17 9.43
CA HIS A 137 8.27 0.66 8.49
C HIS A 137 8.93 -0.14 7.37
N LEU A 138 10.04 0.37 6.84
CA LEU A 138 10.84 -0.34 5.85
C LEU A 138 11.36 -1.68 6.40
N GLY A 139 11.82 -1.71 7.65
CA GLY A 139 12.21 -2.96 8.32
C GLY A 139 11.08 -3.98 8.39
N HIS A 140 9.86 -3.57 8.75
CA HIS A 140 8.69 -4.44 8.67
C HIS A 140 8.41 -4.91 7.24
N LEU A 141 8.43 -3.99 6.26
CA LEU A 141 8.18 -4.33 4.87
C LEU A 141 9.15 -5.40 4.38
N LEU A 142 10.45 -5.19 4.54
CA LEU A 142 11.48 -6.13 4.09
C LEU A 142 11.36 -7.47 4.82
N TYR A 143 11.08 -7.47 6.13
CA TYR A 143 10.89 -8.70 6.89
C TYR A 143 9.77 -9.59 6.34
N TYR A 144 8.62 -9.01 5.98
CA TYR A 144 7.48 -9.77 5.49
C TYR A 144 7.55 -10.01 3.97
N LEU A 145 8.02 -9.04 3.20
CA LEU A 145 7.88 -9.05 1.74
C LEU A 145 8.90 -9.98 1.07
N HIS A 146 10.13 -10.08 1.57
CA HIS A 146 11.12 -10.99 0.97
C HIS A 146 10.65 -12.45 0.92
N PRO A 147 10.33 -13.11 2.04
CA PRO A 147 9.88 -14.50 2.00
C PRO A 147 8.55 -14.66 1.26
N PHE A 148 7.67 -13.64 1.30
CA PHE A 148 6.42 -13.59 0.55
C PHE A 148 6.66 -13.67 -0.97
N LEU A 149 7.55 -12.83 -1.52
CA LEU A 149 7.86 -12.81 -2.95
C LEU A 149 8.64 -14.04 -3.40
N GLN A 150 9.58 -14.53 -2.57
CA GLN A 150 10.33 -15.75 -2.88
C GLN A 150 9.40 -16.97 -3.00
N ARG A 151 8.39 -17.11 -2.12
CA ARG A 151 7.38 -18.18 -2.24
C ARG A 151 6.56 -18.08 -3.52
N GLN A 152 6.40 -16.90 -4.10
CA GLN A 152 5.70 -16.73 -5.37
C GLN A 152 6.57 -17.11 -6.58
N GLN A 153 7.84 -17.49 -6.37
CA GLN A 153 8.79 -17.90 -7.41
C GLN A 153 8.97 -16.82 -8.50
N LEU A 154 9.03 -15.55 -8.09
CA LEU A 154 9.24 -14.41 -8.96
C LEU A 154 10.73 -14.14 -9.15
N HIS A 155 11.11 -13.59 -10.31
CA HIS A 155 12.29 -12.73 -10.36
C HIS A 155 11.86 -11.36 -9.86
N TYR A 156 12.47 -10.83 -8.81
CA TYR A 156 12.11 -9.50 -8.33
C TYR A 156 13.31 -8.65 -7.91
N GLY A 157 13.08 -7.34 -7.87
CA GLY A 157 13.95 -6.36 -7.24
C GLY A 157 13.15 -5.36 -6.41
N ILE A 158 13.69 -4.93 -5.27
CA ILE A 158 13.07 -3.92 -4.40
C ILE A 158 13.83 -2.60 -4.52
N TYR A 159 13.13 -1.56 -4.93
CA TYR A 159 13.63 -0.20 -5.11
C TYR A 159 13.01 0.72 -4.06
N VAL A 160 13.82 1.20 -3.13
CA VAL A 160 13.41 2.21 -2.14
C VAL A 160 13.82 3.58 -2.67
N VAL A 161 12.84 4.42 -2.98
CA VAL A 161 13.05 5.77 -3.53
C VAL A 161 13.01 6.77 -2.39
N HIS A 162 14.19 7.12 -1.89
CA HIS A 162 14.36 8.03 -0.77
C HIS A 162 14.35 9.49 -1.22
N GLN A 163 13.37 10.26 -0.75
CA GLN A 163 13.30 11.70 -1.01
C GLN A 163 14.31 12.46 -0.14
N ALA A 164 15.31 13.08 -0.78
CA ALA A 164 16.28 13.91 -0.11
C ALA A 164 15.67 15.21 0.44
N GLY A 165 16.24 15.71 1.54
CA GLY A 165 15.84 16.97 2.14
C GLY A 165 14.49 16.94 2.87
N ASN A 166 14.06 18.12 3.32
CA ASN A 166 12.92 18.31 4.22
C ASN A 166 11.70 18.96 3.57
N SER A 167 11.68 19.09 2.24
CA SER A 167 10.54 19.62 1.47
C SER A 167 9.29 18.75 1.66
N THR A 168 8.12 19.22 1.26
CA THR A 168 6.89 18.41 1.28
C THR A 168 7.10 17.08 0.55
N PHE A 169 6.60 15.98 1.13
CA PHE A 169 6.70 14.64 0.55
C PHE A 169 5.84 14.57 -0.72
N ASN A 170 6.31 13.87 -1.74
CA ASN A 170 5.55 13.67 -2.97
C ASN A 170 5.61 12.22 -3.41
N ARG A 171 4.63 11.45 -2.94
CA ARG A 171 4.53 10.01 -3.15
C ARG A 171 4.51 9.64 -4.63
N ALA A 172 3.61 10.23 -5.41
CA ALA A 172 3.41 9.92 -6.81
C ALA A 172 4.64 10.24 -7.67
N LYS A 173 5.30 11.38 -7.42
CA LYS A 173 6.54 11.76 -8.11
C LYS A 173 7.70 10.81 -7.78
N LEU A 174 7.84 10.35 -6.53
CA LEU A 174 8.85 9.35 -6.17
C LEU A 174 8.60 8.00 -6.84
N LEU A 175 7.34 7.59 -6.98
CA LEU A 175 6.98 6.38 -7.73
C LEU A 175 7.39 6.48 -9.20
N ASN A 176 7.14 7.62 -9.86
CA ASN A 176 7.63 7.89 -11.22
C ASN A 176 9.15 7.75 -11.32
N VAL A 177 9.90 8.34 -10.38
CA VAL A 177 11.37 8.23 -10.34
C VAL A 177 11.81 6.78 -10.20
N GLY A 178 11.20 6.03 -9.26
CA GLY A 178 11.52 4.62 -9.06
C GLY A 178 11.25 3.76 -10.28
N VAL A 179 10.14 3.98 -10.98
CA VAL A 179 9.86 3.29 -12.26
C VAL A 179 10.92 3.64 -13.30
N LYS A 180 11.25 4.94 -13.46
CA LYS A 180 12.25 5.38 -14.43
C LYS A 180 13.63 4.79 -14.17
N GLU A 181 14.04 4.67 -12.91
CA GLU A 181 15.33 4.07 -12.56
C GLU A 181 15.32 2.54 -12.63
N ALA A 182 14.22 1.88 -12.21
CA ALA A 182 14.11 0.42 -12.28
C ALA A 182 14.16 -0.10 -13.71
N LEU A 183 13.50 0.59 -14.66
CA LEU A 183 13.52 0.23 -16.08
C LEU A 183 14.87 0.42 -16.77
N LYS A 184 15.87 1.05 -16.12
CA LYS A 184 17.26 1.08 -16.62
C LYS A 184 18.05 -0.17 -16.24
N ASP A 185 17.65 -0.85 -15.18
CA ASP A 185 18.39 -1.99 -14.63
C ASP A 185 17.98 -3.32 -15.26
N GLU A 186 16.71 -3.45 -15.62
CA GLU A 186 16.16 -4.68 -16.21
C GLU A 186 14.87 -4.39 -16.98
N GLU A 187 14.58 -5.25 -17.95
CA GLU A 187 13.28 -5.35 -18.60
C GLU A 187 12.25 -5.98 -17.64
N TRP A 188 11.61 -5.17 -16.81
CA TRP A 188 10.59 -5.65 -15.89
C TRP A 188 9.27 -5.94 -16.61
N ASP A 189 8.63 -7.07 -16.30
CA ASP A 189 7.29 -7.38 -16.82
C ASP A 189 6.20 -6.66 -16.02
N CYS A 190 6.49 -6.35 -14.75
CA CYS A 190 5.54 -5.78 -13.82
C CYS A 190 6.16 -4.75 -12.87
N LEU A 191 5.47 -3.63 -12.69
CA LEU A 191 5.80 -2.57 -11.75
C LEU A 191 4.82 -2.62 -10.58
N PHE A 192 5.28 -2.94 -9.38
CA PHE A 192 4.52 -2.93 -8.14
C PHE A 192 4.80 -1.65 -7.36
N LEU A 193 3.81 -0.77 -7.26
CA LEU A 193 3.94 0.54 -6.63
C LEU A 193 3.32 0.47 -5.24
N HIS A 194 4.16 0.62 -4.22
CA HIS A 194 3.90 0.03 -2.92
C HIS A 194 4.18 0.98 -1.77
N ASP A 195 3.16 1.26 -0.95
CA ASP A 195 3.36 2.02 0.29
C ASP A 195 4.21 1.24 1.30
N VAL A 196 5.13 1.92 1.98
CA VAL A 196 6.08 1.27 2.91
C VAL A 196 5.41 0.63 4.13
N ASP A 197 4.19 1.03 4.48
CA ASP A 197 3.50 0.61 5.69
C ASP A 197 2.38 -0.42 5.45
N LEU A 198 2.20 -0.93 4.23
CA LEU A 198 1.17 -1.91 3.91
C LEU A 198 1.76 -3.30 3.73
N ILE A 199 1.46 -4.24 4.64
CA ILE A 199 1.96 -5.61 4.56
C ILE A 199 0.85 -6.56 4.07
N PRO A 200 1.07 -7.36 3.00
CA PRO A 200 0.08 -8.33 2.54
C PRO A 200 -0.10 -9.48 3.56
N GLU A 201 -1.35 -9.88 3.79
CA GLU A 201 -1.71 -10.93 4.77
C GLU A 201 -2.03 -12.29 4.14
N ASN A 202 -1.90 -12.44 2.81
CA ASN A 202 -2.15 -13.71 2.13
C ASN A 202 -1.29 -13.83 0.86
N ASP A 203 -0.43 -14.85 0.77
CA ASP A 203 0.50 -15.02 -0.35
C ASP A 203 -0.13 -15.55 -1.64
N HIS A 204 -1.44 -15.85 -1.63
CA HIS A 204 -2.23 -15.98 -2.86
C HIS A 204 -2.48 -14.63 -3.55
N ASN A 205 -2.20 -13.50 -2.90
CA ASN A 205 -2.22 -12.20 -3.53
C ASN A 205 -0.93 -12.01 -4.34
N LEU A 206 -0.95 -12.50 -5.59
CA LEU A 206 0.24 -12.57 -6.44
C LEU A 206 0.77 -11.19 -6.81
N TYR A 207 2.09 -11.00 -6.67
CA TYR A 207 2.83 -9.81 -7.05
C TYR A 207 3.22 -9.86 -8.54
N THR A 208 2.21 -10.10 -9.36
CA THR A 208 2.25 -10.10 -10.82
C THR A 208 1.15 -9.20 -11.38
N CYS A 209 1.41 -8.65 -12.56
CA CYS A 209 0.51 -7.72 -13.23
C CYS A 209 -0.61 -8.48 -13.94
N ASP A 210 -1.78 -7.85 -14.03
CA ASP A 210 -2.81 -8.29 -14.97
C ASP A 210 -2.43 -7.76 -16.36
N PRO A 211 -2.45 -8.60 -17.41
CA PRO A 211 -1.97 -8.21 -18.73
C PRO A 211 -2.86 -7.15 -19.39
N TRP A 212 -4.12 -7.01 -18.98
CA TRP A 212 -5.09 -6.14 -19.64
C TRP A 212 -5.37 -4.85 -18.89
N ASN A 213 -5.25 -4.86 -17.56
CA ASN A 213 -5.74 -3.79 -16.70
C ASN A 213 -4.80 -3.53 -15.51
N PRO A 214 -4.57 -2.26 -15.12
CA PRO A 214 -3.94 -1.92 -13.85
C PRO A 214 -4.62 -2.62 -12.67
N LYS A 215 -3.82 -3.24 -11.81
CA LYS A 215 -4.29 -4.04 -10.67
C LYS A 215 -4.20 -3.24 -9.39
N HIS A 216 -5.29 -3.16 -8.63
CA HIS A 216 -5.27 -2.69 -7.24
C HIS A 216 -5.30 -3.91 -6.32
N VAL A 217 -4.25 -4.12 -5.53
CA VAL A 217 -4.10 -5.35 -4.73
C VAL A 217 -4.44 -5.16 -3.25
N SER A 218 -4.32 -3.95 -2.71
CA SER A 218 -4.63 -3.61 -1.31
C SER A 218 -6.11 -3.28 -1.07
N ILE A 219 -7.00 -4.17 -1.49
CA ILE A 219 -8.44 -3.90 -1.55
C ILE A 219 -9.16 -4.07 -0.20
N ALA A 220 -8.55 -4.78 0.75
CA ALA A 220 -9.09 -5.03 2.08
C ALA A 220 -8.04 -4.68 3.14
N MET A 221 -7.95 -3.40 3.51
CA MET A 221 -7.01 -2.94 4.54
C MET A 221 -7.64 -2.93 5.94
N ASN A 222 -6.89 -3.35 6.95
CA ASN A 222 -7.33 -3.31 8.36
C ASN A 222 -7.83 -1.93 8.80
N LYS A 223 -7.19 -0.84 8.35
CA LYS A 223 -7.57 0.54 8.70
C LYS A 223 -8.97 0.94 8.21
N PHE A 224 -9.49 0.22 7.21
CA PHE A 224 -10.82 0.40 6.64
C PHE A 224 -11.75 -0.77 6.96
N GLY A 225 -11.47 -1.53 8.03
CA GLY A 225 -12.27 -2.67 8.42
C GLY A 225 -12.30 -3.77 7.36
N TYR A 226 -11.18 -4.00 6.67
CA TYR A 226 -11.04 -5.01 5.62
C TYR A 226 -12.05 -4.87 4.47
N SER A 227 -12.45 -3.62 4.19
CA SER A 227 -13.39 -3.30 3.12
C SER A 227 -12.80 -2.24 2.19
N LEU A 228 -13.17 -2.30 0.92
CA LEU A 228 -12.80 -1.28 -0.05
C LEU A 228 -13.52 0.04 0.29
N PRO A 229 -12.81 1.17 0.47
CA PRO A 229 -13.44 2.43 0.86
C PRO A 229 -14.52 2.90 -0.12
N TYR A 230 -14.23 2.83 -1.42
CA TYR A 230 -15.14 3.16 -2.52
C TYR A 230 -14.64 2.51 -3.83
N PRO A 231 -15.51 2.31 -4.85
CA PRO A 231 -15.17 1.52 -6.04
C PRO A 231 -13.98 2.03 -6.87
N GLN A 232 -13.73 3.33 -6.85
CA GLN A 232 -12.63 3.98 -7.59
C GLN A 232 -11.30 3.99 -6.82
N TYR A 233 -11.30 3.60 -5.54
CA TYR A 233 -10.10 3.66 -4.70
C TYR A 233 -8.96 2.79 -5.29
N PHE A 234 -7.80 3.43 -5.50
CA PHE A 234 -6.61 2.86 -6.12
C PHE A 234 -5.32 3.12 -5.29
N GLY A 235 -5.49 3.53 -4.04
CA GLY A 235 -4.37 3.81 -3.13
C GLY A 235 -3.77 2.59 -2.45
N GLY A 236 -2.63 2.80 -1.80
CA GLY A 236 -1.90 1.74 -1.10
C GLY A 236 -0.91 1.02 -2.00
N VAL A 237 -1.32 -0.13 -2.54
CA VAL A 237 -0.48 -1.00 -3.38
C VAL A 237 -1.19 -1.32 -4.69
N SER A 238 -0.54 -0.96 -5.79
CA SER A 238 -1.03 -1.19 -7.15
C SER A 238 0.04 -1.81 -8.05
N ALA A 239 -0.37 -2.39 -9.17
CA ALA A 239 0.52 -2.99 -10.14
C ALA A 239 0.13 -2.66 -11.57
N LEU A 240 1.11 -2.31 -12.39
CA LEU A 240 0.94 -1.97 -13.80
C LEU A 240 2.08 -2.59 -14.60
N THR A 241 1.80 -3.09 -15.80
CA THR A 241 2.89 -3.37 -16.74
C THR A 241 3.56 -2.05 -17.15
N PRO A 242 4.83 -2.06 -17.60
CA PRO A 242 5.46 -0.84 -18.12
C PRO A 242 4.61 -0.15 -19.19
N ASP A 243 4.00 -0.91 -20.10
CA ASP A 243 3.12 -0.38 -21.14
C ASP A 243 1.88 0.29 -20.57
N GLN A 244 1.21 -0.33 -19.59
CA GLN A 244 0.06 0.26 -18.91
C GLN A 244 0.45 1.55 -18.19
N TYR A 245 1.62 1.57 -17.56
CA TYR A 245 2.15 2.73 -16.85
C TYR A 245 2.45 3.89 -17.81
N MET A 246 3.10 3.61 -18.95
CA MET A 246 3.38 4.64 -19.96
C MET A 246 2.10 5.13 -20.65
N LYS A 247 1.11 4.24 -20.86
CA LYS A 247 -0.19 4.59 -21.45
C LYS A 247 -0.97 5.63 -20.63
N ILE A 248 -0.79 5.65 -19.31
CA ILE A 248 -1.39 6.68 -18.43
C ILE A 248 -0.48 7.90 -18.22
N ASN A 249 0.64 8.00 -18.96
CA ASN A 249 1.70 8.99 -18.73
C ASN A 249 2.26 8.91 -17.29
N GLY A 250 2.34 7.71 -16.71
CA GLY A 250 2.62 7.49 -15.30
C GLY A 250 1.75 8.32 -14.34
N PHE A 251 2.30 8.64 -13.18
CA PHE A 251 1.57 9.25 -12.07
C PHE A 251 1.73 10.78 -12.04
N PRO A 252 0.81 11.54 -11.42
CA PRO A 252 0.93 13.00 -11.36
C PRO A 252 2.12 13.45 -10.52
N ASN A 253 2.84 14.49 -10.92
CA ASN A 253 3.98 15.03 -10.16
C ASN A 253 3.57 16.20 -9.25
N GLU A 254 2.35 16.73 -9.38
CA GLU A 254 1.95 17.97 -8.69
C GLU A 254 1.33 17.78 -7.29
N TYR A 255 1.14 16.53 -6.85
CA TYR A 255 0.59 16.23 -5.52
C TYR A 255 1.69 16.25 -4.45
N TRP A 256 1.94 17.45 -3.92
CA TRP A 256 2.80 17.67 -2.76
C TRP A 256 1.98 17.58 -1.47
N GLY A 257 2.33 16.63 -0.61
CA GLY A 257 1.59 16.31 0.61
C GLY A 257 0.56 15.19 0.42
N TRP A 258 -0.27 14.97 1.44
CA TRP A 258 -1.20 13.86 1.47
C TRP A 258 -2.51 14.16 0.73
N GLY A 259 -2.92 13.22 -0.13
CA GLY A 259 -4.30 13.07 -0.60
C GLY A 259 -4.56 13.47 -2.06
N GLY A 260 -5.44 12.71 -2.71
CA GLY A 260 -6.00 12.98 -4.04
C GLY A 260 -5.22 12.39 -5.22
N GLU A 261 -3.95 12.03 -5.04
CA GLU A 261 -3.11 11.50 -6.12
C GLU A 261 -3.58 10.11 -6.58
N ASP A 262 -4.04 9.27 -5.65
CA ASP A 262 -4.55 7.93 -5.97
C ASP A 262 -5.85 7.99 -6.81
N ASP A 263 -6.69 8.99 -6.55
CA ASP A 263 -7.93 9.22 -7.30
C ASP A 263 -7.66 9.83 -8.69
N ASP A 264 -6.62 10.66 -8.79
CA ASP A 264 -6.09 11.14 -10.07
C ASP A 264 -5.63 9.96 -10.92
N ILE A 265 -4.81 9.06 -10.35
CA ILE A 265 -4.32 7.85 -11.02
C ILE A 265 -5.50 6.97 -11.47
N ALA A 266 -6.48 6.72 -10.60
CA ALA A 266 -7.69 5.97 -10.97
C ALA A 266 -8.44 6.63 -12.14
N THR A 267 -8.48 7.96 -12.18
CA THR A 267 -9.06 8.72 -13.28
C THR A 267 -8.25 8.55 -14.57
N ARG A 268 -6.91 8.58 -14.50
CA ARG A 268 -6.03 8.33 -15.66
C ARG A 268 -6.22 6.94 -16.25
N VAL A 269 -6.32 5.90 -15.41
CA VAL A 269 -6.61 4.52 -15.83
C VAL A 269 -7.90 4.48 -16.67
N ARG A 270 -8.97 5.13 -16.19
CA ARG A 270 -10.24 5.23 -16.92
C ARG A 270 -10.11 6.02 -18.22
N LEU A 271 -9.40 7.16 -18.21
CA LEU A 271 -9.21 8.00 -19.40
C LEU A 271 -8.38 7.30 -20.49
N ALA A 272 -7.44 6.44 -20.09
CA ALA A 272 -6.67 5.57 -21.00
C ALA A 272 -7.47 4.35 -21.50
N GLY A 273 -8.77 4.25 -21.18
CA GLY A 273 -9.65 3.17 -21.61
C GLY A 273 -9.44 1.84 -20.88
N MET A 274 -8.74 1.85 -19.74
CA MET A 274 -8.49 0.67 -18.92
C MET A 274 -9.44 0.62 -17.71
N LYS A 275 -9.55 -0.56 -17.09
CA LYS A 275 -10.31 -0.78 -15.86
C LYS A 275 -9.33 -1.07 -14.72
N ILE A 276 -9.84 -1.06 -13.49
CA ILE A 276 -9.09 -1.51 -12.32
C ILE A 276 -9.40 -2.98 -12.08
N ALA A 277 -8.39 -3.84 -12.26
CA ALA A 277 -8.44 -5.24 -11.87
C ALA A 277 -8.20 -5.38 -10.35
N ARG A 278 -8.86 -6.34 -9.71
CA ARG A 278 -8.74 -6.58 -8.27
C ARG A 278 -8.73 -8.09 -7.98
N PRO A 279 -7.93 -8.57 -7.02
CA PRO A 279 -8.08 -9.92 -6.51
C PRO A 279 -9.43 -10.05 -5.78
N PRO A 280 -9.87 -11.27 -5.43
CA PRO A 280 -10.97 -11.45 -4.48
C PRO A 280 -10.68 -10.74 -3.15
N ILE A 281 -11.71 -10.16 -2.53
CA ILE A 281 -11.61 -9.48 -1.23
C ILE A 281 -10.95 -10.39 -0.19
N SER A 282 -11.29 -11.69 -0.19
CA SER A 282 -10.74 -12.71 0.72
C SER A 282 -9.24 -13.01 0.54
N ILE A 283 -8.59 -12.43 -0.48
CA ILE A 283 -7.16 -12.61 -0.77
C ILE A 283 -6.42 -11.29 -0.63
N GLY A 284 -7.01 -10.18 -1.08
CA GLY A 284 -6.39 -8.85 -1.08
C GLY A 284 -6.31 -8.15 0.28
N HIS A 285 -6.08 -8.90 1.36
CA HIS A 285 -5.94 -8.40 2.72
C HIS A 285 -4.57 -7.78 2.94
N TYR A 286 -4.56 -6.58 3.53
CA TYR A 286 -3.35 -5.88 3.96
C TYR A 286 -3.49 -5.34 5.37
N LYS A 287 -2.38 -5.39 6.10
CA LYS A 287 -2.26 -4.76 7.41
C LYS A 287 -1.39 -3.53 7.31
N MET A 288 -1.97 -2.38 7.68
CA MET A 288 -1.23 -1.14 7.80
C MET A 288 -0.48 -1.09 9.14
N VAL A 289 0.81 -0.81 9.09
CA VAL A 289 1.61 -0.44 10.27
C VAL A 289 1.11 0.91 10.77
N LYS A 290 0.76 1.00 12.05
CA LYS A 290 0.20 2.22 12.61
C LYS A 290 1.27 3.31 12.73
N HIS A 291 0.93 4.51 12.28
CA HIS A 291 1.76 5.70 12.44
C HIS A 291 0.88 6.93 12.74
N LYS A 292 1.48 7.97 13.29
CA LYS A 292 0.84 9.30 13.40
C LYS A 292 1.00 10.05 12.07
N SER A 293 0.27 11.16 11.89
CA SER A 293 0.52 12.06 10.76
C SER A 293 1.98 12.49 10.72
N ASP A 294 2.63 12.39 9.57
CA ASP A 294 4.05 12.74 9.43
C ASP A 294 4.23 14.23 9.15
N LYS A 295 5.25 14.83 9.78
CA LYS A 295 5.71 16.17 9.42
C LYS A 295 6.27 16.17 8.00
N GLY A 296 5.86 17.14 7.19
CA GLY A 296 6.23 17.22 5.78
C GLY A 296 5.40 16.31 4.87
N ASN A 297 4.34 15.69 5.37
CA ASN A 297 3.31 15.00 4.57
C ASN A 297 1.92 15.45 5.04
N GLU A 298 1.78 16.74 5.33
CA GLU A 298 0.51 17.35 5.71
C GLU A 298 -0.51 17.20 4.57
N GLU A 299 -1.78 17.27 4.94
CA GLU A 299 -2.87 17.20 3.97
C GLU A 299 -2.73 18.34 2.94
N ASN A 300 -2.74 17.97 1.64
CA ASN A 300 -2.63 18.92 0.56
C ASN A 300 -3.93 19.75 0.45
N PRO A 301 -3.90 21.08 0.68
CA PRO A 301 -5.10 21.91 0.61
C PRO A 301 -5.63 22.05 -0.83
N HIS A 302 -4.80 21.78 -1.84
CA HIS A 302 -5.13 21.92 -3.26
C HIS A 302 -5.54 20.58 -3.92
N ARG A 303 -5.65 19.49 -3.15
CA ARG A 303 -5.93 18.15 -3.69
C ARG A 303 -7.19 18.08 -4.57
N PHE A 304 -8.24 18.80 -4.19
CA PHE A 304 -9.48 18.84 -4.97
C PHE A 304 -9.35 19.67 -6.25
N ASP A 305 -8.61 20.77 -6.21
CA ASP A 305 -8.35 21.59 -7.40
C ASP A 305 -7.53 20.81 -8.44
N LEU A 306 -6.55 20.03 -7.97
CA LEU A 306 -5.76 19.13 -8.81
C LEU A 306 -6.66 18.04 -9.42
N LEU A 307 -7.50 17.39 -8.61
CA LEU A 307 -8.38 16.31 -9.06
C LEU A 307 -9.41 16.77 -10.12
N ILE A 308 -9.95 17.99 -9.99
CA ILE A 308 -10.85 18.57 -10.99
C ILE A 308 -10.12 18.76 -12.34
N ARG A 309 -8.82 19.05 -12.30
CA ARG A 309 -8.01 19.33 -13.50
C ARG A 309 -7.46 18.08 -14.17
N THR A 310 -7.51 16.91 -13.53
CA THR A 310 -6.94 15.65 -14.04
C THR A 310 -7.33 15.38 -15.50
N GLN A 311 -8.62 15.54 -15.85
CA GLN A 311 -9.10 15.28 -17.21
C GLN A 311 -8.39 16.09 -18.30
N ARG A 312 -7.93 17.29 -17.97
CA ARG A 312 -7.25 18.20 -18.91
C ARG A 312 -5.73 18.09 -18.83
N MET A 313 -5.20 17.79 -17.64
CA MET A 313 -3.77 17.91 -17.35
C MET A 313 -3.00 16.59 -17.38
N TRP A 314 -3.66 15.43 -17.37
CA TRP A 314 -2.96 14.14 -17.22
C TRP A 314 -1.95 13.82 -18.33
N THR A 315 -2.13 14.36 -19.53
CA THR A 315 -1.17 14.23 -20.65
C THR A 315 0.01 15.20 -20.56
N GLN A 316 -0.03 16.20 -19.68
CA GLN A 316 1.00 17.23 -19.50
C GLN A 316 1.77 17.07 -18.18
N ASP A 317 1.12 16.54 -17.13
CA ASP A 317 1.75 16.21 -15.86
C ASP A 317 1.89 14.69 -15.71
N GLY A 318 3.12 14.19 -15.74
CA GLY A 318 3.40 12.76 -15.58
C GLY A 318 4.84 12.38 -15.87
N MET A 319 5.06 11.19 -16.43
CA MET A 319 6.39 10.71 -16.81
C MET A 319 7.09 11.62 -17.82
N ASN A 320 6.34 12.23 -18.73
CA ASN A 320 6.89 13.17 -19.71
C ASN A 320 7.40 14.49 -19.12
N SER A 321 6.90 14.91 -17.95
CA SER A 321 7.31 16.14 -17.27
C SER A 321 8.10 15.87 -15.97
N LEU A 322 8.51 14.62 -15.75
CA LEU A 322 9.24 14.20 -14.56
C LEU A 322 10.63 14.86 -14.50
N THR A 323 10.82 15.71 -13.50
CA THR A 323 12.11 16.35 -13.17
C THR A 323 12.62 15.90 -11.80
N TYR A 324 13.89 15.48 -11.74
CA TYR A 324 14.59 15.07 -10.53
C TYR A 324 16.10 14.98 -10.79
N THR A 325 16.88 14.93 -9.71
CA THR A 325 18.30 14.59 -9.71
C THR A 325 18.51 13.32 -8.91
N LEU A 326 19.15 12.31 -9.50
CA LEU A 326 19.62 11.13 -8.76
C LEU A 326 20.91 11.50 -8.03
N LEU A 327 20.84 11.61 -6.70
CA LEU A 327 21.99 11.99 -5.88
C LEU A 327 22.88 10.78 -5.58
N ALA A 328 22.26 9.63 -5.31
CA ALA A 328 22.98 8.39 -5.05
C ALA A 328 22.15 7.15 -5.38
N LYS A 329 22.83 6.07 -5.75
CA LYS A 329 22.28 4.73 -5.92
C LYS A 329 23.14 3.73 -5.16
N HIS A 330 22.56 3.05 -4.17
CA HIS A 330 23.27 2.07 -3.34
C HIS A 330 22.57 0.71 -3.37
N LEU A 331 23.33 -0.35 -3.63
CA LEU A 331 22.85 -1.72 -3.59
C LEU A 331 23.03 -2.28 -2.18
N HIS A 332 22.03 -2.10 -1.31
CA HIS A 332 22.04 -2.73 0.02
C HIS A 332 21.69 -4.22 -0.11
N PRO A 333 22.02 -5.06 0.89
CA PRO A 333 21.75 -6.49 0.82
C PRO A 333 20.28 -6.84 0.53
N LEU A 334 19.33 -6.03 0.99
CA LEU A 334 17.89 -6.32 0.94
C LEU A 334 17.11 -5.41 -0.02
N TYR A 335 17.70 -4.34 -0.57
CA TYR A 335 17.03 -3.43 -1.49
C TYR A 335 18.04 -2.52 -2.20
N THR A 336 17.64 -1.95 -3.33
CA THR A 336 18.35 -0.83 -3.96
C THR A 336 17.80 0.48 -3.42
N ASN A 337 18.66 1.29 -2.81
CA ASN A 337 18.31 2.64 -2.37
C ASN A 337 18.59 3.65 -3.49
N LEU A 338 17.61 4.47 -3.81
CA LEU A 338 17.70 5.59 -4.74
C LEU A 338 17.46 6.88 -3.98
N THR A 339 18.52 7.63 -3.67
CA THR A 339 18.40 8.94 -3.02
C THR A 339 18.24 10.00 -4.09
N VAL A 340 17.10 10.71 -4.07
CA VAL A 340 16.70 11.61 -5.16
C VAL A 340 16.27 12.96 -4.64
N ASP A 341 16.67 14.02 -5.35
CA ASP A 341 16.10 15.36 -5.20
C ASP A 341 15.02 15.55 -6.26
N ILE A 342 13.78 15.78 -5.82
CA ILE A 342 12.62 15.96 -6.69
C ILE A 342 12.14 17.42 -6.74
N GLY A 343 12.93 18.35 -6.18
CA GLY A 343 12.60 19.76 -6.05
C GLY A 343 11.71 20.08 -4.85
N THR A 344 11.06 21.23 -4.90
CA THR A 344 10.19 21.76 -3.84
C THR A 344 8.76 21.95 -4.34
N ASP A 345 7.81 21.97 -3.40
CA ASP A 345 6.44 22.34 -3.70
C ASP A 345 6.40 23.80 -4.20
N PRO A 346 6.02 24.06 -5.46
CA PRO A 346 5.98 25.41 -6.01
C PRO A 346 4.90 26.29 -5.34
N ARG A 347 3.95 25.68 -4.62
CA ARG A 347 2.84 26.35 -3.92
C ARG A 347 3.11 26.54 -2.44
N ALA A 348 4.20 26.00 -1.91
CA ALA A 348 4.57 26.22 -0.52
C ALA A 348 4.83 27.71 -0.27
N PRO A 349 4.35 28.28 0.86
CA PRO A 349 4.64 29.65 1.21
C PRO A 349 6.15 29.88 1.23
N ARG A 350 6.67 30.74 0.35
CA ARG A 350 8.07 31.20 0.41
C ARG A 350 8.23 31.91 1.75
N GLY A 351 8.99 31.33 2.66
CA GLY A 351 9.03 31.75 4.06
C GLY A 351 9.21 33.26 4.25
N ARG A 352 8.14 33.93 4.67
CA ARG A 352 8.26 35.07 5.59
C ARG A 352 8.07 34.50 6.99
N ARG A 353 9.07 34.65 7.86
CA ARG A 353 8.93 34.37 9.29
C ARG A 353 7.84 35.31 9.83
N GLY A 354 6.67 34.75 10.13
CA GLY A 354 5.55 35.42 10.81
C GLY A 354 5.03 34.51 11.94
N PRO A 355 4.42 35.07 12.99
CA PRO A 355 4.09 34.34 14.22
C PRO A 355 2.98 33.30 14.00
N PRO A 356 2.86 32.28 14.87
CA PRO A 356 2.08 31.07 14.61
C PRO A 356 0.57 31.39 14.60
N GLY A 357 -0.06 31.22 13.44
CA GLY A 357 -1.49 31.31 13.24
C GLY A 357 -2.16 29.93 13.21
N ARG A 358 -3.02 29.71 14.22
CA ARG A 358 -4.11 28.72 14.39
C ARG A 358 -4.09 27.40 13.60
N GLU A 359 -4.08 26.32 14.37
CA GLU A 359 -4.31 24.92 13.98
C GLU A 359 -5.50 24.75 13.02
N GLY A 360 -5.23 24.10 11.88
CA GLY A 360 -6.26 23.64 10.96
C GLY A 360 -7.11 22.54 11.62
N GLN A 361 -8.43 22.70 11.57
CA GLN A 361 -9.39 21.73 12.08
C GLN A 361 -9.19 20.36 11.44
N ARG A 362 -9.10 19.34 12.29
CA ARG A 362 -8.99 17.93 11.93
C ARG A 362 -10.36 17.43 11.44
N TYR A 363 -10.48 17.14 10.14
CA TYR A 363 -11.70 16.55 9.58
C TYR A 363 -11.71 15.02 9.80
N PRO A 364 -12.78 14.44 10.37
CA PRO A 364 -12.89 13.00 10.55
C PRO A 364 -13.08 12.26 9.21
N ASN A 365 -12.43 11.09 9.08
CA ASN A 365 -12.36 10.24 7.87
C ASN A 365 -13.70 9.95 7.17
N ASN A 366 -14.83 10.01 7.88
CA ASN A 366 -16.15 9.74 7.30
C ASN A 366 -16.64 10.88 6.39
N LEU A 367 -16.22 12.13 6.64
CA LEU A 367 -16.62 13.29 5.82
C LEU A 367 -15.88 13.34 4.47
N PHE A 368 -14.63 12.88 4.44
CA PHE A 368 -13.85 12.77 3.20
C PHE A 368 -14.55 11.88 2.16
N ARG A 369 -15.13 10.75 2.60
CA ARG A 369 -15.89 9.83 1.74
C ARG A 369 -17.15 10.47 1.17
N GLU A 370 -17.94 11.15 2.01
CA GLU A 370 -19.20 11.78 1.58
C GLU A 370 -18.96 12.96 0.62
N GLU A 371 -17.86 13.69 0.82
CA GLU A 371 -17.51 14.85 0.00
C GLU A 371 -16.92 14.43 -1.36
N MET A 372 -16.12 13.36 -1.40
CA MET A 372 -15.60 12.78 -2.66
C MET A 372 -16.73 12.23 -3.55
N LEU A 373 -17.74 11.59 -2.96
CA LEU A 373 -18.92 11.12 -3.70
C LEU A 373 -19.77 12.29 -4.25
N ARG A 374 -19.74 13.46 -3.62
CA ARG A 374 -20.46 14.68 -4.06
C ARG A 374 -19.74 15.47 -5.14
N LYS A 375 -18.40 15.48 -5.15
CA LYS A 375 -17.59 16.37 -6.01
C LYS A 375 -17.09 15.74 -7.32
N VAL A 376 -17.27 14.43 -7.53
CA VAL A 376 -17.02 13.78 -8.83
C VAL A 376 -18.17 14.10 -9.79
N PRO A 377 -17.94 14.80 -10.93
CA PRO A 377 -19.02 15.07 -11.88
C PRO A 377 -19.49 13.75 -12.52
N GLY A 378 -20.75 13.39 -12.28
CA GLY A 378 -21.42 12.26 -12.96
C GLY A 378 -22.28 11.32 -12.11
N LEU A 379 -22.27 11.43 -10.76
CA LEU A 379 -23.08 10.55 -9.89
C LEU A 379 -24.34 11.19 -9.28
N GLY A 380 -24.55 12.50 -9.45
CA GLY A 380 -25.70 13.21 -8.90
C GLY A 380 -27.03 13.00 -9.64
N ALA A 381 -27.07 12.22 -10.73
CA ALA A 381 -28.24 12.10 -11.59
C ALA A 381 -29.26 11.02 -11.18
N LEU A 382 -29.03 10.30 -10.08
CA LEU A 382 -29.96 9.28 -9.59
C LEU A 382 -30.20 9.52 -8.09
N GLY A 383 -31.17 10.38 -7.77
CA GLY A 383 -31.56 10.77 -6.42
C GLY A 383 -32.10 9.62 -5.57
N LEU A 384 -31.20 8.74 -5.10
CA LEU A 384 -31.50 7.68 -4.15
C LEU A 384 -30.75 7.97 -2.85
N SER A 385 -31.51 8.33 -1.80
CA SER A 385 -30.98 8.47 -0.44
C SER A 385 -30.52 7.10 0.10
N PRO A 386 -29.37 7.00 0.78
CA PRO A 386 -28.94 5.75 1.40
C PRO A 386 -29.83 5.39 2.61
N PRO A 387 -30.09 4.10 2.88
CA PRO A 387 -30.86 3.67 4.03
C PRO A 387 -30.08 3.91 5.34
N ARG A 388 -30.77 4.42 6.37
CA ARG A 388 -30.22 4.56 7.73
C ARG A 388 -30.05 3.18 8.37
N ILE A 389 -28.83 2.85 8.78
CA ILE A 389 -28.53 1.70 9.63
C ILE A 389 -28.50 2.18 11.09
N PRO A 390 -29.15 1.51 12.06
CA PRO A 390 -29.10 1.90 13.46
C PRO A 390 -27.71 1.64 14.06
N ALA A 391 -27.24 2.54 14.92
CA ALA A 391 -26.01 2.35 15.68
C ALA A 391 -26.15 1.18 16.69
N PRO A 392 -25.09 0.39 16.93
CA PRO A 392 -25.12 -0.67 17.94
C PRO A 392 -25.15 -0.08 19.35
N GLN A 393 -26.08 -0.58 20.18
CA GLN A 393 -26.17 -0.25 21.60
C GLN A 393 -25.05 -0.97 22.38
N LEU A 394 -24.29 -0.23 23.19
CA LEU A 394 -23.39 -0.83 24.20
C LEU A 394 -24.21 -1.44 25.34
N PRO A 395 -23.79 -2.59 25.90
CA PRO A 395 -24.48 -3.17 27.05
C PRO A 395 -24.24 -2.36 28.32
N THR A 396 -25.34 -2.05 29.01
CA THR A 396 -25.40 -1.51 30.37
C THR A 396 -24.95 -2.57 31.37
N VAL A 397 -23.92 -2.25 32.18
CA VAL A 397 -23.59 -3.02 33.39
C VAL A 397 -24.38 -2.43 34.55
N THR A 398 -25.35 -3.19 35.04
CA THR A 398 -26.03 -2.99 36.33
C THR A 398 -25.22 -3.66 37.43
N GLY A 399 -24.97 -2.95 38.53
CA GLY A 399 -24.38 -3.52 39.74
C GLY A 399 -24.31 -2.51 40.88
N ASN A 400 -25.35 -2.48 41.71
CA ASN A 400 -25.50 -1.73 42.95
C ASN A 400 -24.36 -1.96 43.96
N GLY A 401 -24.14 -0.97 44.84
CA GLY A 401 -23.76 -1.27 46.23
C GLY A 401 -22.81 -0.32 46.96
N THR A 402 -23.37 0.80 47.43
CA THR A 402 -23.18 1.40 48.77
C THR A 402 -21.81 1.87 49.29
N GLN A 403 -21.82 3.17 49.67
CA GLN A 403 -21.27 3.81 50.89
C GLN A 403 -19.72 3.86 51.02
N SER A 404 -19.08 4.93 51.46
CA SER A 404 -19.49 6.19 52.09
C SER A 404 -18.26 7.09 52.19
N SER A 405 -18.47 8.42 52.28
CA SER A 405 -17.71 9.41 53.08
C SER A 405 -16.19 9.51 52.86
N SER A 406 -15.53 10.66 52.75
CA SER A 406 -15.86 12.04 53.12
C SER A 406 -14.56 12.85 52.95
N GLY A 407 -14.69 14.10 52.49
CA GLY A 407 -13.73 15.19 52.73
C GLY A 407 -12.36 15.06 52.04
N GLY A 408 -11.72 16.11 51.54
CA GLY A 408 -11.97 17.53 51.60
C GLY A 408 -10.67 18.24 51.21
N VAL A 409 -10.81 19.25 50.34
CA VAL A 409 -10.11 20.54 50.38
C VAL A 409 -8.55 20.53 50.42
N THR A 410 -7.97 20.76 49.24
CA THR A 410 -6.91 21.74 48.83
C THR A 410 -6.21 22.62 49.88
N PRO A 411 -5.19 23.43 49.49
CA PRO A 411 -3.85 23.18 48.95
C PRO A 411 -2.78 23.88 49.84
N LEU A 412 -1.48 23.91 49.46
CA LEU A 412 -0.46 24.96 49.74
C LEU A 412 0.97 24.37 49.62
N GLY A 413 1.85 25.01 48.83
CA GLY A 413 3.32 24.92 48.99
C GLY A 413 3.82 26.04 49.91
N PRO A 414 5.07 26.53 49.84
CA PRO A 414 6.36 25.95 49.37
C PRO A 414 7.45 26.02 50.49
N ASP A 415 8.74 26.07 50.09
CA ASP A 415 9.98 26.38 50.84
C ASP A 415 10.66 25.22 51.60
N ALA A 416 11.97 25.23 51.89
CA ALA A 416 13.23 25.59 51.21
C ALA A 416 14.35 25.21 52.22
N ASP A 417 15.57 25.06 51.68
CA ASP A 417 16.90 25.22 52.31
C ASP A 417 17.65 24.10 53.08
N GLY A 418 18.92 23.99 52.65
CA GLY A 418 20.13 23.69 53.44
C GLY A 418 20.66 22.26 53.33
N ASP A 419 21.94 21.95 53.09
CA ASP A 419 23.16 22.71 52.82
C ASP A 419 24.28 21.66 52.53
N GLY A 420 25.42 22.04 51.92
CA GLY A 420 26.67 21.25 52.03
C GLY A 420 27.51 21.02 50.77
N ALA A 421 28.63 21.74 50.68
CA ALA A 421 29.65 21.73 49.63
C ALA A 421 30.71 20.60 49.74
N ALA A 422 31.37 20.25 48.63
CA ALA A 422 32.84 20.23 48.46
C ALA A 422 33.30 19.53 47.14
N THR A 423 34.28 20.18 46.50
CA THR A 423 35.08 19.82 45.32
C THR A 423 36.13 18.73 45.57
N GLU A 424 36.45 17.90 44.56
CA GLU A 424 37.79 17.80 43.90
C GLU A 424 38.01 16.53 43.04
N VAL A 425 39.01 16.66 42.17
CA VAL A 425 39.51 15.82 41.07
C VAL A 425 40.52 14.76 41.57
N GLY A 426 40.66 13.61 40.90
CA GLY A 426 41.81 12.72 41.15
C GLY A 426 41.87 11.41 40.36
N THR A 427 42.86 11.31 39.47
CA THR A 427 43.33 10.19 38.61
C THR A 427 43.86 8.94 39.33
N LEU A 428 43.74 7.74 38.67
CA LEU A 428 44.60 6.50 38.56
C LEU A 428 45.58 6.09 39.71
N PRO A 429 46.13 4.84 39.82
CA PRO A 429 46.14 3.67 38.90
C PRO A 429 45.92 2.28 39.58
N THR A 430 45.85 1.18 38.81
CA THR A 430 46.20 -0.17 39.33
C THR A 430 46.91 -1.05 38.30
N ARG A 431 47.93 -1.78 38.79
CA ARG A 431 48.90 -2.63 38.10
C ARG A 431 48.85 -4.04 38.71
N GLY A 432 49.11 -5.08 37.90
CA GLY A 432 49.38 -6.47 38.30
C GLY A 432 48.65 -7.45 37.35
N GLY A 433 49.28 -8.21 36.44
CA GLY A 433 50.36 -9.21 36.60
C GLY A 433 49.68 -10.60 36.71
N ASN A 434 50.05 -11.71 36.07
CA ASN A 434 51.20 -12.16 35.27
C ASN A 434 50.84 -13.61 34.79
N GLN A 435 51.29 -14.09 33.62
CA GLN A 435 51.77 -15.49 33.36
C GLN A 435 52.04 -15.82 31.86
N SER A 436 53.33 -15.79 31.51
CA SER A 436 54.18 -16.72 30.73
C SER A 436 53.68 -17.62 29.56
N TRP A 437 54.18 -17.33 28.33
CA TRP A 437 55.11 -18.07 27.39
C TRP A 437 55.04 -19.62 27.17
N PRO A 438 55.58 -20.22 26.06
CA PRO A 438 56.63 -19.70 25.15
C PRO A 438 56.47 -19.89 23.61
N ARG A 439 57.52 -19.37 22.95
CA ARG A 439 57.89 -19.18 21.53
C ARG A 439 58.00 -20.45 20.66
N GLY A 440 57.98 -20.24 19.34
CA GLY A 440 58.66 -21.10 18.36
C GLY A 440 58.61 -20.53 16.93
N SER A 441 59.78 -20.24 16.37
CA SER A 441 60.04 -19.54 15.11
C SER A 441 59.95 -20.43 13.87
N ARG A 442 59.45 -19.90 12.75
CA ARG A 442 60.11 -19.88 11.43
C ARG A 442 59.35 -18.99 10.46
#